data_AF-A0A914YM86-F1
#
_entry.id   AF-A0A914YM86-F1
#
_cell.length_a   1.000
_cell.length_b   1.000
_cell.length_c   1.000
_cell.angle_alpha   90.00
_cell.angle_beta   90.00
_cell.angle_gamma   90.00
#
_symmetry.space_group_name_H-M   'P 1'
#
loop_
_entity.id
_entity.type
_entity.pdbx_description
1 polymer ?
#
loop_
_entity_poly.entity_id
_entity_poly.type
_entity_poly.pdbx_seq_one_letter_code
_entity_poly.pdbx_strand_id
1 'polypeptide(L)'
;MRIFQGIAASALFAASGAIINSWATIEESGLFLAFLSCHHQLAEIFLMPVAGFFCESSVGWQGIYYLQGSLTFAFFIIFFIFYRNSPQNHRYVGKKELSLLTDGKDSSEHKTSKQSNIPYSKIIRDKSVIGLWIGAIGSFTGFQLFLQYGPTFLNKVLKINVKKTGIFGAIPFFGALIVKAFSGPFSDRLTFISQKRRCQIFGSISQFSMALCIAALGWMPIKSEIFAQIAFTAAIMFSSLNVVGLIKSAQLQSRQYAHIVMNVIAFINSGIILLLPLFISTFAPNNTYTEWAIIFYSIAILVTVTTTIFDITCEADPRPWTYKKVDDCPPNESIKLRNI
;
A
#
# COMPACT_ATOMS: atom_id res chain seq x y z
N MET A 1 -0.61 -20.58 -16.24
CA MET A 1 0.30 -20.09 -15.18
C MET A 1 -0.13 -18.76 -14.55
N ARG A 2 -0.35 -17.67 -15.32
CA ARG A 2 -0.73 -16.35 -14.75
C ARG A 2 -2.03 -16.35 -13.92
N ILE A 3 -3.04 -17.12 -14.34
CA ILE A 3 -4.30 -17.27 -13.59
C ILE A 3 -4.04 -17.85 -12.19
N PHE A 4 -3.26 -18.94 -12.10
CA PHE A 4 -2.91 -19.55 -10.81
C PHE A 4 -2.11 -18.61 -9.90
N GLN A 5 -1.19 -17.82 -10.47
CA GLN A 5 -0.48 -16.78 -9.72
C GLN A 5 -1.44 -15.72 -9.17
N GLY A 6 -2.45 -15.31 -9.95
CA GLY A 6 -3.48 -14.39 -9.49
C GLY A 6 -4.33 -14.95 -8.34
N ILE A 7 -4.76 -16.22 -8.45
CA ILE A 7 -5.52 -16.90 -7.39
C ILE A 7 -4.67 -17.04 -6.11
N ALA A 8 -3.40 -17.40 -6.23
CA ALA A 8 -2.51 -17.50 -5.08
C ALA A 8 -2.24 -16.13 -4.44
N ALA A 9 -2.05 -15.07 -5.25
CA ALA A 9 -1.82 -13.72 -4.77
C ALA A 9 -3.04 -13.13 -4.04
N SER A 10 -4.27 -13.45 -4.46
CA SER A 10 -5.47 -12.96 -3.77
C SER A 10 -5.62 -13.54 -2.36
N ALA A 11 -5.23 -14.81 -2.15
CA ALA A 11 -5.22 -15.45 -0.84
C ALA A 11 -4.25 -14.78 0.15
N LEU A 12 -3.18 -14.14 -0.33
CA LEU A 12 -2.17 -13.48 0.50
C LEU A 12 -2.76 -12.30 1.30
N PHE A 13 -3.67 -11.53 0.70
CA PHE A 13 -4.31 -10.40 1.40
C PHE A 13 -5.19 -10.88 2.55
N ALA A 14 -5.96 -11.94 2.34
CA ALA A 14 -6.78 -12.55 3.38
C ALA A 14 -5.92 -13.17 4.49
N ALA A 15 -4.86 -13.89 4.12
CA ALA A 15 -3.91 -14.48 5.07
C ALA A 15 -3.22 -13.40 5.92
N SER A 16 -2.79 -12.29 5.33
CA SER A 16 -2.16 -11.18 6.05
C SER A 16 -3.10 -10.59 7.11
N GLY A 17 -4.37 -10.38 6.76
CA GLY A 17 -5.37 -9.90 7.71
C GLY A 17 -5.64 -10.89 8.85
N ALA A 18 -5.75 -12.18 8.53
CA ALA A 18 -5.97 -13.23 9.53
C ALA A 18 -4.78 -13.36 10.50
N ILE A 19 -3.55 -13.32 9.98
CA ILE A 19 -2.32 -13.36 10.78
C ILE A 19 -2.28 -12.17 11.75
N ILE A 20 -2.56 -10.95 11.29
CA ILE A 20 -2.58 -9.77 12.19
C ILE A 20 -3.64 -9.94 13.28
N ASN A 21 -4.82 -10.43 12.91
CA ASN A 21 -5.91 -10.60 13.88
C ASN A 21 -5.57 -11.63 14.97
N SER A 22 -4.85 -12.71 14.66
CA SER A 22 -4.48 -13.72 15.65
C SER A 22 -3.17 -13.41 16.39
N TRP A 23 -2.17 -12.84 15.70
CA TRP A 23 -0.79 -12.70 16.20
C TRP A 23 -0.35 -11.29 16.59
N ALA A 24 -1.15 -10.25 16.35
CA ALA A 24 -0.83 -8.88 16.80
C ALA A 24 -1.79 -8.44 17.91
N THR A 25 -1.32 -7.70 18.91
CA THR A 25 -2.20 -7.03 19.88
C THR A 25 -3.05 -5.96 19.19
N ILE A 26 -4.17 -5.55 19.80
CA ILE A 26 -5.04 -4.51 19.20
C ILE A 26 -4.26 -3.20 19.01
N GLU A 27 -3.42 -2.84 19.98
CA GLU A 27 -2.59 -1.64 19.96
C GLU A 27 -1.46 -1.70 18.90
N GLU A 28 -0.83 -2.86 18.73
CA GLU A 28 0.30 -3.04 17.81
C GLU A 28 -0.10 -3.51 16.40
N SER A 29 -1.38 -3.78 16.17
CA SER A 29 -1.91 -4.25 14.87
C SER A 29 -1.52 -3.34 13.70
N GLY A 30 -1.49 -2.01 13.93
CA GLY A 30 -1.05 -1.02 12.95
C GLY A 30 0.45 -1.11 12.63
N LEU A 31 1.28 -1.37 13.64
CA LEU A 31 2.73 -1.56 13.47
C LEU A 31 3.01 -2.84 12.69
N PHE A 32 2.31 -3.93 13.02
CA PHE A 32 2.46 -5.22 12.34
C PHE A 32 2.04 -5.12 10.86
N LEU A 33 0.93 -4.43 10.57
CA LEU A 33 0.50 -4.15 9.20
C LEU A 33 1.51 -3.28 8.45
N ALA A 34 2.07 -2.25 9.09
CA ALA A 34 3.09 -1.41 8.49
C ALA A 34 4.33 -2.22 8.12
N PHE A 35 4.80 -3.09 9.03
CA PHE A 35 5.92 -3.98 8.78
C PHE A 35 5.65 -4.96 7.63
N LEU A 36 4.50 -5.63 7.65
CA LEU A 36 4.09 -6.53 6.56
C LEU A 36 4.10 -5.77 5.23
N SER A 37 3.52 -4.57 5.17
CA SER A 37 3.44 -3.78 3.93
C SER A 37 4.80 -3.38 3.34
N CYS A 38 5.91 -3.45 4.09
CA CYS A 38 7.27 -3.23 3.58
C CYS A 38 7.72 -4.32 2.60
N HIS A 39 7.05 -5.46 2.55
CA HIS A 39 7.37 -6.55 1.63
C HIS A 39 7.32 -6.10 0.16
N HIS A 40 6.50 -5.11 -0.20
CA HIS A 40 6.42 -4.59 -1.58
C HIS A 40 7.74 -3.93 -2.01
N GLN A 41 8.32 -3.07 -1.16
CA GLN A 41 9.60 -2.44 -1.43
C GLN A 41 10.75 -3.46 -1.40
N LEU A 42 10.76 -4.35 -0.40
CA LEU A 42 11.80 -5.37 -0.26
C LEU A 42 11.85 -6.33 -1.45
N ALA A 43 10.69 -6.71 -1.99
CA ALA A 43 10.61 -7.55 -3.17
C ALA A 43 11.32 -6.91 -4.37
N GLU A 44 11.07 -5.62 -4.65
CA GLU A 44 11.69 -4.91 -5.77
C GLU A 44 13.20 -4.68 -5.56
N ILE A 45 13.61 -4.34 -4.34
CA ILE A 45 15.04 -4.16 -3.99
C ILE A 45 15.83 -5.42 -4.29
N PHE A 46 15.24 -6.61 -4.06
CA PHE A 46 15.87 -7.88 -4.35
C PHE A 46 15.70 -8.32 -5.81
N LEU A 47 14.49 -8.20 -6.36
CA LEU A 47 14.15 -8.74 -7.67
C LEU A 47 14.83 -7.97 -8.80
N MET A 48 14.95 -6.64 -8.70
CA MET A 48 15.50 -5.80 -9.76
C MET A 48 16.98 -6.12 -10.07
N PRO A 49 17.91 -6.19 -9.08
CA PRO A 49 19.29 -6.53 -9.36
C PRO A 49 19.47 -8.00 -9.77
N VAL A 50 18.70 -8.92 -9.17
CA VAL A 50 18.70 -10.34 -9.52
C VAL A 50 18.27 -10.53 -10.98
N ALA A 51 17.21 -9.84 -11.41
CA ALA A 51 16.76 -9.88 -12.80
C ALA A 51 17.82 -9.30 -13.74
N GLY A 52 18.44 -8.18 -13.39
CA GLY A 52 19.54 -7.59 -14.18
C GLY A 52 20.73 -8.54 -14.33
N PHE A 53 21.11 -9.26 -13.29
CA PHE A 53 22.22 -10.22 -13.30
C PHE A 53 21.91 -11.45 -14.18
N PHE A 54 20.75 -12.09 -13.97
CA PHE A 54 20.41 -13.31 -14.72
C PHE A 54 20.18 -13.04 -16.21
N CYS A 55 19.63 -11.88 -16.58
CA CYS A 55 19.42 -11.51 -17.98
C CYS A 55 20.74 -11.36 -18.78
N GLU A 56 21.86 -11.05 -18.14
CA GLU A 56 23.19 -11.04 -18.80
C GLU A 56 23.94 -12.38 -18.67
N SER A 57 23.53 -13.24 -17.75
CA SER A 57 24.17 -14.54 -17.52
C SER A 57 23.86 -15.54 -18.64
N SER A 58 24.69 -16.57 -18.77
CA SER A 58 24.46 -17.69 -19.71
C SER A 58 23.18 -18.49 -19.42
N VAL A 59 22.66 -18.42 -18.19
CA VAL A 59 21.39 -19.05 -17.76
C VAL A 59 20.18 -18.26 -18.30
N GLY A 60 20.37 -16.98 -18.63
CA GLY A 60 19.35 -16.09 -19.14
C GLY A 60 18.18 -15.85 -18.17
N TRP A 61 17.06 -15.39 -18.71
CA TRP A 61 15.86 -15.02 -17.95
C TRP A 61 15.23 -16.19 -17.19
N GLN A 62 15.47 -17.43 -17.62
CA GLN A 62 14.92 -18.64 -17.01
C GLN A 62 15.47 -18.86 -15.59
N GLY A 63 16.73 -18.44 -15.34
CA GLY A 63 17.36 -18.54 -14.03
C GLY A 63 16.61 -17.80 -12.92
N ILE A 64 15.95 -16.68 -13.27
CA ILE A 64 15.13 -15.90 -12.34
C ILE A 64 13.97 -16.76 -11.82
N TYR A 65 13.30 -17.49 -12.70
CA TYR A 65 12.16 -18.33 -12.35
C TYR A 65 12.57 -19.51 -11.48
N TYR A 66 13.70 -20.16 -11.77
CA TYR A 66 14.21 -21.24 -10.94
C TYR A 66 14.64 -20.77 -9.54
N LEU A 67 15.32 -19.63 -9.45
CA LEU A 67 15.74 -19.07 -8.16
C LEU A 67 14.52 -18.68 -7.32
N GLN A 68 13.58 -17.91 -7.89
CA GLN A 68 12.39 -17.46 -7.18
C GLN A 68 11.47 -18.63 -6.79
N GLY A 69 11.32 -19.63 -7.67
CA GLY A 69 10.58 -20.85 -7.36
C GLY A 69 11.18 -21.63 -6.20
N SER A 70 12.51 -21.81 -6.20
CA SER A 70 13.24 -22.52 -5.15
C SER A 70 13.17 -21.78 -3.81
N LEU A 71 13.34 -20.46 -3.81
CA LEU A 71 13.21 -19.64 -2.60
C LEU A 71 11.79 -19.68 -2.05
N THR A 72 10.77 -19.56 -2.92
CA THR A 72 9.36 -19.64 -2.50
C THR A 72 9.05 -20.99 -1.86
N PHE A 73 9.56 -22.09 -2.44
CA PHE A 73 9.38 -23.43 -1.88
C PHE A 73 10.09 -23.62 -0.54
N ALA A 74 11.32 -23.11 -0.41
CA ALA A 74 12.06 -23.13 0.86
C ALA A 74 11.33 -22.36 1.97
N PHE A 75 10.84 -21.14 1.68
CA PHE A 75 10.05 -20.36 2.62
C PHE A 75 8.71 -21.01 2.95
N PHE A 76 8.08 -21.69 1.98
CA PHE A 76 6.87 -22.47 2.24
C PHE A 76 7.13 -23.60 3.25
N ILE A 77 8.22 -24.34 3.12
CA ILE A 77 8.59 -25.40 4.09
C ILE A 77 8.80 -24.80 5.48
N ILE A 78 9.54 -23.69 5.57
CA ILE A 78 9.78 -22.99 6.85
C ILE A 78 8.43 -22.55 7.45
N PHE A 79 7.58 -21.91 6.66
CA PHE A 79 6.27 -21.46 7.11
C PHE A 79 5.40 -22.64 7.57
N PHE A 80 5.37 -23.75 6.83
CA PHE A 80 4.61 -24.95 7.17
C PHE A 80 5.06 -25.57 8.51
N ILE A 81 6.38 -25.61 8.75
CA ILE A 81 6.94 -26.19 9.98
C ILE A 81 6.65 -25.27 11.19
N PHE A 82 6.89 -23.97 11.06
CA PHE A 82 6.87 -23.02 12.17
C PHE A 82 5.50 -22.38 12.44
N TYR A 83 4.77 -21.97 11.40
CA TYR A 83 3.55 -21.19 11.57
C TYR A 83 2.40 -22.03 12.12
N ARG A 84 1.63 -21.45 13.05
CA ARG A 84 0.40 -22.03 13.60
C ARG A 84 -0.71 -20.99 13.56
N ASN A 85 -1.93 -21.43 13.23
CA ASN A 85 -3.08 -20.54 13.07
C ASN A 85 -3.48 -19.84 14.38
N SER A 86 -3.32 -20.51 15.52
CA SER A 86 -3.62 -19.95 16.84
C SER A 86 -2.35 -19.87 17.69
N PRO A 87 -2.11 -18.74 18.39
CA PRO A 87 -0.96 -18.59 19.28
C PRO A 87 -1.02 -19.59 20.44
N GLN A 88 -2.20 -20.06 20.85
CA GLN A 88 -2.37 -21.09 21.88
C GLN A 88 -1.71 -22.42 21.53
N ASN A 89 -1.64 -22.74 20.23
CA ASN A 89 -1.10 -24.00 19.74
C ASN A 89 0.41 -23.90 19.42
N HIS A 90 1.03 -22.74 19.68
CA HIS A 90 2.42 -22.51 19.33
C HIS A 90 3.34 -22.75 20.53
N ARG A 91 4.30 -23.66 20.37
CA ARG A 91 5.18 -24.15 21.45
C ARG A 91 6.00 -23.05 22.13
N TYR A 92 6.31 -21.96 21.42
CA TYR A 92 7.14 -20.86 21.92
C TYR A 92 6.34 -19.70 22.52
N VAL A 93 5.00 -19.74 22.50
CA VAL A 93 4.19 -18.67 23.08
C VAL A 93 4.02 -18.92 24.58
N GLY A 94 4.47 -17.96 25.40
CA GLY A 94 4.34 -18.03 26.85
C GLY A 94 2.94 -17.64 27.33
N LYS A 95 2.56 -18.06 28.56
CA LYS A 95 1.25 -17.70 29.15
C LYS A 95 1.02 -16.18 29.24
N LYS A 96 2.06 -15.41 29.53
CA LYS A 96 2.02 -13.93 29.59
C LYS A 96 1.75 -13.29 28.22
N GLU A 97 2.45 -13.76 27.19
CA GLU A 97 2.25 -13.30 25.82
C GLU A 97 0.86 -13.69 25.31
N LEU A 98 0.41 -14.91 25.60
CA LEU A 98 -0.92 -15.36 25.26
C LEU A 98 -2.00 -14.47 25.89
N SER A 99 -1.86 -14.11 27.18
CA SER A 99 -2.81 -13.19 27.81
C SER A 99 -2.84 -11.82 27.12
N LEU A 100 -1.70 -11.29 26.68
CA LEU A 100 -1.63 -10.01 25.96
C LEU A 100 -2.27 -10.08 24.57
N LEU A 101 -2.08 -11.21 23.86
CA LEU A 101 -2.66 -11.43 22.53
C LEU A 101 -4.18 -11.61 22.58
N THR A 102 -4.68 -12.18 23.65
CA THR A 102 -6.11 -12.45 23.88
C THR A 102 -6.85 -11.28 24.52
N ASP A 103 -6.14 -10.40 25.22
CA ASP A 103 -6.70 -9.22 25.87
C ASP A 103 -7.44 -8.31 24.86
N GLY A 104 -8.69 -7.97 25.18
CA GLY A 104 -9.60 -7.23 24.30
C GLY A 104 -10.14 -7.97 23.05
N LYS A 105 -9.60 -9.14 22.68
CA LYS A 105 -10.03 -9.91 21.48
C LYS A 105 -11.14 -10.92 21.73
N ASP A 106 -11.19 -11.55 22.92
CA ASP A 106 -12.29 -12.47 23.30
C ASP A 106 -13.65 -11.77 23.32
N SER A 107 -13.65 -10.47 23.60
CA SER A 107 -14.82 -9.60 23.50
C SER A 107 -15.27 -9.35 22.04
N SER A 108 -14.39 -9.59 21.06
CA SER A 108 -14.55 -9.21 19.65
C SER A 108 -14.94 -10.40 18.77
N GLU A 109 -14.41 -11.59 19.02
CA GLU A 109 -14.83 -12.84 18.34
C GLU A 109 -16.26 -13.25 18.72
N HIS A 110 -16.67 -13.08 19.98
CA HIS A 110 -18.08 -13.29 20.37
C HIS A 110 -19.01 -12.12 19.99
N LYS A 111 -18.49 -10.91 19.70
CA LYS A 111 -19.30 -9.78 19.23
C LYS A 111 -19.48 -9.73 17.72
N THR A 112 -18.64 -10.42 16.92
CA THR A 112 -18.89 -10.58 15.47
C THR A 112 -20.05 -11.55 15.17
N SER A 113 -20.47 -12.35 16.16
CA SER A 113 -21.68 -13.16 16.12
C SER A 113 -22.98 -12.37 16.37
N LYS A 114 -22.92 -11.18 16.99
CA LYS A 114 -24.05 -10.24 16.97
C LYS A 114 -23.87 -9.33 15.77
N GLN A 115 -24.59 -9.66 14.72
CA GLN A 115 -24.74 -8.93 13.47
C GLN A 115 -25.23 -7.50 13.74
N SER A 116 -24.36 -6.62 14.26
CA SER A 116 -24.64 -5.19 14.26
C SER A 116 -24.75 -4.80 12.80
N ASN A 117 -25.91 -4.31 12.40
CA ASN A 117 -26.23 -4.09 11.01
C ASN A 117 -25.21 -3.11 10.40
N ILE A 118 -24.26 -3.63 9.62
CA ILE A 118 -23.15 -2.84 9.08
C ILE A 118 -23.76 -1.75 8.18
N PRO A 119 -23.46 -0.47 8.43
CA PRO A 119 -24.13 0.63 7.74
C PRO A 119 -23.54 0.89 6.34
N TYR A 120 -23.54 -0.12 5.46
CA TYR A 120 -22.97 -0.05 4.10
C TYR A 120 -23.44 1.17 3.32
N SER A 121 -24.75 1.45 3.35
CA SER A 121 -25.34 2.61 2.67
C SER A 121 -24.78 3.95 3.18
N LYS A 122 -24.48 4.06 4.48
CA LYS A 122 -23.90 5.27 5.05
C LYS A 122 -22.42 5.42 4.69
N ILE A 123 -21.68 4.31 4.64
CA ILE A 123 -20.25 4.30 4.27
C ILE A 123 -20.09 4.73 2.80
N ILE A 124 -20.87 4.13 1.89
CA ILE A 124 -20.74 4.39 0.44
C ILE A 124 -21.20 5.81 0.07
N ARG A 125 -22.11 6.41 0.84
CA ARG A 125 -22.60 7.79 0.62
C ARG A 125 -21.75 8.86 1.32
N ASP A 126 -20.76 8.47 2.11
CA ASP A 126 -19.95 9.40 2.86
C ASP A 126 -18.95 10.12 1.94
N LYS A 127 -19.05 11.45 1.86
CA LYS A 127 -18.19 12.29 1.00
C LYS A 127 -16.70 12.10 1.29
N SER A 128 -16.32 11.90 2.55
CA SER A 128 -14.91 11.74 2.93
C SER A 128 -14.37 10.38 2.51
N VAL A 129 -15.20 9.33 2.60
CA VAL A 129 -14.85 7.98 2.14
C VAL A 129 -14.76 7.94 0.61
N ILE A 130 -15.70 8.57 -0.10
CA ILE A 130 -15.65 8.67 -1.57
C ILE A 130 -14.40 9.42 -2.02
N GLY A 131 -14.11 10.57 -1.41
CA GLY A 131 -12.91 11.34 -1.75
C GLY A 131 -11.60 10.63 -1.44
N LEU A 132 -11.56 9.85 -0.36
CA LEU A 132 -10.47 8.92 -0.06
C LEU A 132 -10.29 7.85 -1.15
N TRP A 133 -11.38 7.23 -1.61
CA TRP A 133 -11.33 6.26 -2.71
C TRP A 133 -10.86 6.89 -4.02
N ILE A 134 -11.31 8.11 -4.32
CA ILE A 134 -10.86 8.86 -5.50
C ILE A 134 -9.36 9.17 -5.39
N GLY A 135 -8.88 9.65 -4.24
CA GLY A 135 -7.45 9.87 -3.98
C GLY A 135 -6.62 8.59 -4.13
N ALA A 136 -7.20 7.44 -3.74
CA ALA A 136 -6.53 6.15 -3.86
C ALA A 136 -6.31 5.79 -5.32
N ILE A 137 -7.26 6.10 -6.22
CA ILE A 137 -7.12 5.83 -7.65
C ILE A 137 -5.86 6.49 -8.21
N GLY A 138 -5.67 7.79 -7.95
CA GLY A 138 -4.48 8.51 -8.43
C GLY A 138 -3.20 7.97 -7.83
N SER A 139 -3.16 7.82 -6.50
CA SER A 139 -1.95 7.36 -5.81
C SER A 139 -1.51 5.96 -6.25
N PHE A 140 -2.45 5.02 -6.36
CA PHE A 140 -2.10 3.67 -6.80
C PHE A 140 -1.75 3.65 -8.29
N THR A 141 -2.41 4.46 -9.14
CA THR A 141 -2.04 4.53 -10.57
C THR A 141 -0.61 5.03 -10.76
N GLY A 142 -0.22 6.12 -10.08
CA GLY A 142 1.14 6.65 -10.15
C GLY A 142 2.19 5.67 -9.62
N PHE A 143 1.90 5.01 -8.49
CA PHE A 143 2.82 4.02 -7.92
C PHE A 143 2.94 2.77 -8.80
N GLN A 144 1.82 2.23 -9.30
CA GLN A 144 1.80 1.03 -10.13
C GLN A 144 2.46 1.24 -11.49
N LEU A 145 2.41 2.46 -12.05
CA LEU A 145 3.15 2.82 -13.27
C LEU A 145 4.62 2.49 -13.12
N PHE A 146 5.24 2.98 -12.04
CA PHE A 146 6.66 2.77 -11.83
C PHE A 146 6.98 1.35 -11.35
N LEU A 147 6.10 0.73 -10.57
CA LEU A 147 6.27 -0.65 -10.14
C LEU A 147 6.28 -1.62 -11.33
N GLN A 148 5.32 -1.52 -12.24
CA GLN A 148 5.16 -2.48 -13.34
C GLN A 148 6.02 -2.12 -14.55
N TYR A 149 6.16 -0.82 -14.84
CA TYR A 149 6.78 -0.34 -16.06
C TYR A 149 8.07 0.47 -15.85
N GLY A 150 8.51 0.66 -14.61
CA GLY A 150 9.81 1.30 -14.31
C GLY A 150 10.98 0.67 -15.09
N PRO A 151 11.16 -0.66 -15.06
CA PRO A 151 12.25 -1.31 -15.79
C PRO A 151 12.10 -1.16 -17.31
N THR A 152 10.87 -1.24 -17.82
CA THR A 152 10.57 -1.04 -19.24
C THR A 152 10.92 0.36 -19.69
N PHE A 153 10.58 1.37 -18.90
CA PHE A 153 10.92 2.77 -19.17
C PHE A 153 12.45 2.98 -19.17
N LEU A 154 13.15 2.51 -18.13
CA LEU A 154 14.61 2.63 -18.01
C LEU A 154 15.33 1.95 -19.19
N ASN A 155 14.91 0.75 -19.59
CA ASN A 155 15.58 0.01 -20.65
C ASN A 155 15.13 0.44 -22.06
N LYS A 156 13.83 0.49 -22.34
CA LYS A 156 13.33 0.71 -23.70
C LYS A 156 13.33 2.17 -24.11
N VAL A 157 13.08 3.09 -23.18
CA VAL A 157 12.97 4.53 -23.47
C VAL A 157 14.30 5.24 -23.23
N LEU A 158 14.87 5.08 -22.03
CA LEU A 158 16.15 5.69 -21.66
C LEU A 158 17.36 4.93 -22.21
N LYS A 159 17.15 3.77 -22.85
CA LYS A 159 18.22 2.94 -23.47
C LYS A 159 19.31 2.52 -22.48
N ILE A 160 19.00 2.46 -21.19
CA ILE A 160 19.93 2.00 -20.17
C ILE A 160 20.11 0.47 -20.29
N ASN A 161 21.36 0.02 -20.20
CA ASN A 161 21.68 -1.40 -20.28
C ASN A 161 21.03 -2.19 -19.11
N VAL A 162 20.59 -3.41 -19.37
CA VAL A 162 19.79 -4.28 -18.48
C VAL A 162 20.42 -4.44 -17.10
N LYS A 163 21.74 -4.65 -16.98
CA LYS A 163 22.39 -4.73 -15.66
C LYS A 163 22.33 -3.43 -14.87
N LYS A 164 22.53 -2.28 -15.54
CA LYS A 164 22.36 -0.97 -14.90
C LYS A 164 20.90 -0.71 -14.56
N THR A 165 19.96 -1.09 -15.43
CA THR A 165 18.52 -1.02 -15.18
C THR A 165 18.11 -1.81 -13.95
N GLY A 166 18.69 -2.99 -13.71
CA GLY A 166 18.42 -3.78 -12.50
C GLY A 166 18.86 -3.06 -11.22
N ILE A 167 20.03 -2.44 -11.22
CA ILE A 167 20.52 -1.68 -10.06
C ILE A 167 19.72 -0.38 -9.89
N PHE A 168 19.52 0.37 -10.98
CA PHE A 168 18.79 1.64 -10.97
C PHE A 168 17.30 1.46 -10.66
N GLY A 169 16.71 0.33 -11.02
CA GLY A 169 15.35 -0.04 -10.64
C GLY A 169 15.19 -0.26 -9.14
N ALA A 170 16.22 -0.74 -8.44
CA ALA A 170 16.16 -1.02 -6.99
C ALA A 170 16.28 0.23 -6.11
N ILE A 171 17.08 1.22 -6.54
CA ILE A 171 17.38 2.44 -5.78
C ILE A 171 16.12 3.19 -5.28
N PRO A 172 15.10 3.46 -6.12
CA PRO A 172 13.87 4.11 -5.68
C PRO A 172 13.14 3.37 -4.56
N PHE A 173 13.05 2.04 -4.65
CA PHE A 173 12.34 1.25 -3.65
C PHE A 173 13.10 1.19 -2.31
N PHE A 174 14.43 1.20 -2.36
CA PHE A 174 15.26 1.35 -1.17
C PHE A 174 15.04 2.72 -0.49
N GLY A 175 15.08 3.81 -1.26
CA GLY A 175 14.79 5.14 -0.75
C GLY A 175 13.37 5.26 -0.18
N ALA A 176 12.39 4.67 -0.87
CA ALA A 176 11.00 4.59 -0.43
C ALA A 176 10.84 3.84 0.89
N LEU A 177 11.56 2.73 1.09
CA LEU A 177 11.53 1.98 2.34
C LEU A 177 12.02 2.83 3.52
N ILE A 178 13.10 3.58 3.32
CA ILE A 178 13.64 4.52 4.32
C ILE A 178 12.61 5.61 4.63
N VAL A 179 12.10 6.30 3.60
CA VAL A 179 11.10 7.36 3.77
C VAL A 179 9.85 6.84 4.48
N LYS A 180 9.38 5.64 4.13
CA LYS A 180 8.24 4.99 4.77
C LYS A 180 8.49 4.69 6.26
N ALA A 181 9.68 4.19 6.61
CA ALA A 181 10.02 3.88 7.99
C ALA A 181 10.06 5.15 8.87
N PHE A 182 10.55 6.27 8.34
CA PHE A 182 10.63 7.53 9.07
C PHE A 182 9.33 8.33 9.07
N SER A 183 8.48 8.20 8.05
CA SER A 183 7.28 9.04 7.88
C SER A 183 6.26 8.88 9.00
N GLY A 184 6.06 7.67 9.50
CA GLY A 184 5.14 7.39 10.62
C GLY A 184 5.56 8.10 11.92
N PRO A 185 6.73 7.75 12.49
CA PRO A 185 7.23 8.40 13.71
C PRO A 185 7.42 9.91 13.56
N PHE A 186 7.87 10.36 12.38
CA PHE A 186 8.01 11.78 12.09
C PHE A 186 6.66 12.48 12.14
N SER A 187 5.62 11.92 11.52
CA SER A 187 4.27 12.43 11.63
C SER A 187 3.87 12.52 13.10
N ASP A 188 4.02 11.45 13.88
CA ASP A 188 3.53 11.38 15.26
C ASP A 188 4.18 12.37 16.22
N ARG A 189 5.42 12.78 15.95
CA ARG A 189 6.09 13.86 16.70
C ARG A 189 5.55 15.26 16.39
N LEU A 190 4.85 15.46 15.28
CA LEU A 190 4.25 16.75 14.91
C LEU A 190 2.92 16.95 15.65
N THR A 191 2.95 17.04 16.99
CA THR A 191 1.75 17.20 17.82
C THR A 191 1.14 18.60 17.75
N PHE A 192 1.88 19.57 17.22
CA PHE A 192 1.44 20.96 17.07
C PHE A 192 0.44 21.19 15.93
N ILE A 193 0.23 20.20 15.05
CA ILE A 193 -0.73 20.26 13.94
C ILE A 193 -1.87 19.26 14.22
N SER A 194 -3.12 19.67 13.94
CA SER A 194 -4.25 18.75 14.04
C SER A 194 -4.06 17.51 13.17
N GLN A 195 -4.56 16.37 13.63
CA GLN A 195 -4.40 15.08 12.95
C GLN A 195 -4.94 15.11 11.51
N LYS A 196 -6.04 15.84 11.28
CA LYS A 196 -6.59 16.12 9.95
C LYS A 196 -5.59 16.85 9.05
N ARG A 197 -5.08 17.99 9.49
CA ARG A 197 -4.13 18.79 8.72
C ARG A 197 -2.83 18.04 8.46
N ARG A 198 -2.39 17.18 9.38
CA ARG A 198 -1.24 16.30 9.16
C ARG A 198 -1.49 15.31 8.02
N CYS A 199 -2.63 14.62 8.02
CA CYS A 199 -2.95 13.68 6.94
C CYS A 199 -3.06 14.40 5.60
N GLN A 200 -3.70 15.57 5.56
CA GLN A 200 -3.78 16.41 4.37
C GLN A 200 -2.39 16.83 3.88
N ILE A 201 -1.58 17.51 4.72
CA ILE A 201 -0.26 18.01 4.32
C ILE A 201 0.66 16.88 3.80
N PHE A 202 0.72 15.75 4.51
CA PHE A 202 1.55 14.62 4.07
C PHE A 202 1.01 13.98 2.79
N GLY A 203 -0.32 13.87 2.65
CA GLY A 203 -0.97 13.38 1.42
C GLY A 203 -0.71 14.30 0.23
N SER A 204 -0.97 15.61 0.38
CA SER A 204 -0.73 16.63 -0.64
C SER A 204 0.73 16.65 -1.07
N ILE A 205 1.67 16.76 -0.12
CA ILE A 205 3.11 16.79 -0.42
C ILE A 205 3.51 15.51 -1.16
N SER A 206 3.07 14.36 -0.67
CA SER A 206 3.36 13.07 -1.32
C SER A 206 2.92 13.05 -2.78
N GLN A 207 1.67 13.40 -3.05
CA GLN A 207 1.07 13.19 -4.35
C GLN A 207 1.36 14.31 -5.34
N PHE A 208 1.37 15.58 -4.92
CA PHE A 208 1.77 16.69 -5.80
C PHE A 208 3.26 16.62 -6.14
N SER A 209 4.13 16.27 -5.21
CA SER A 209 5.56 16.06 -5.53
C SER A 209 5.76 14.87 -6.47
N MET A 210 5.00 13.77 -6.28
CA MET A 210 5.01 12.65 -7.22
C MET A 210 4.53 13.07 -8.61
N ALA A 211 3.41 13.80 -8.72
CA ALA A 211 2.87 14.29 -9.98
C ALA A 211 3.85 15.24 -10.69
N LEU A 212 4.51 16.14 -9.95
CA LEU A 212 5.54 17.03 -10.47
C LEU A 212 6.73 16.24 -11.03
N CYS A 213 7.20 15.23 -10.31
CA CYS A 213 8.30 14.38 -10.77
C CYS A 213 7.91 13.57 -12.03
N ILE A 214 6.67 13.06 -12.09
CA ILE A 214 6.15 12.38 -13.28
C ILE A 214 6.07 13.35 -14.47
N ALA A 215 5.55 14.55 -14.27
CA ALA A 215 5.47 15.56 -15.33
C ALA A 215 6.88 15.97 -15.82
N ALA A 216 7.85 16.08 -14.91
CA ALA A 216 9.23 16.35 -15.24
C ALA A 216 9.85 15.25 -16.13
N LEU A 217 9.53 13.97 -15.87
CA LEU A 217 9.95 12.85 -16.73
C LEU A 217 9.38 12.93 -18.15
N GLY A 218 8.17 13.47 -18.32
CA GLY A 218 7.57 13.70 -19.64
C GLY A 218 8.17 14.88 -20.41
N TRP A 219 8.85 15.80 -19.71
CA TRP A 219 9.46 16.98 -20.32
C TRP A 219 10.95 16.83 -20.64
N MET A 220 11.68 16.03 -19.86
CA MET A 220 13.14 15.91 -19.97
C MET A 220 13.61 15.16 -21.23
N PRO A 221 14.45 15.78 -22.09
CA PRO A 221 15.00 15.08 -23.25
C PRO A 221 15.86 13.87 -22.85
N ILE A 222 15.83 12.84 -23.70
CA ILE A 222 16.48 11.52 -23.55
C ILE A 222 17.98 11.61 -23.16
N LYS A 223 18.65 12.75 -23.41
CA LYS A 223 20.10 12.92 -23.22
C LYS A 223 20.57 13.01 -21.76
N SER A 224 19.69 13.12 -20.76
CA SER A 224 20.11 13.08 -19.35
C SER A 224 19.49 11.92 -18.57
N GLU A 225 20.13 10.76 -18.68
CA GLU A 225 19.82 9.55 -17.90
C GLU A 225 19.82 9.83 -16.39
N ILE A 226 20.73 10.68 -15.91
CA ILE A 226 20.87 11.00 -14.48
C ILE A 226 19.66 11.79 -13.98
N PHE A 227 19.21 12.83 -14.69
CA PHE A 227 18.05 13.61 -14.25
C PHE A 227 16.77 12.78 -14.29
N ALA A 228 16.60 11.92 -15.30
CA ALA A 228 15.46 11.01 -15.36
C ALA A 228 15.49 10.00 -14.20
N GLN A 229 16.66 9.45 -13.86
CA GLN A 229 16.79 8.55 -12.71
C GLN A 229 16.48 9.25 -11.38
N ILE A 230 16.91 10.51 -11.20
CA ILE A 230 16.61 11.31 -10.01
C ILE A 230 15.10 11.56 -9.91
N ALA A 231 14.44 11.97 -10.99
CA ALA A 231 13.01 12.21 -11.00
C ALA A 231 12.20 10.93 -10.74
N PHE A 232 12.59 9.81 -11.34
CA PHE A 232 12.01 8.48 -11.09
C PHE A 232 12.15 8.05 -9.63
N THR A 233 13.36 8.22 -9.07
CA THR A 233 13.65 7.90 -7.67
C THR A 233 12.83 8.77 -6.72
N ALA A 234 12.81 10.08 -6.97
CA ALA A 234 12.05 11.04 -6.18
C ALA A 234 10.55 10.73 -6.19
N ALA A 235 9.97 10.37 -7.35
CA ALA A 235 8.55 10.05 -7.45
C ALA A 235 8.12 8.89 -6.54
N ILE A 236 8.88 7.78 -6.54
CA ILE A 236 8.60 6.61 -5.68
C ILE A 236 8.88 6.90 -4.19
N MET A 237 9.91 7.72 -3.90
CA MET A 237 10.18 8.15 -2.53
C MET A 237 9.03 9.00 -1.98
N PHE A 238 8.55 9.98 -2.75
CA PHE A 238 7.43 10.81 -2.34
C PHE A 238 6.13 10.02 -2.21
N SER A 239 5.86 9.04 -3.08
CA SER A 239 4.66 8.19 -2.98
C SER A 239 4.61 7.43 -1.65
N SER A 240 5.76 7.13 -1.04
CA SER A 240 5.86 6.40 0.23
C SER A 240 5.38 7.20 1.45
N LEU A 241 5.32 8.53 1.34
CA LEU A 241 4.72 9.39 2.36
C LEU A 241 3.18 9.23 2.40
N ASN A 242 2.55 8.72 1.34
CA ASN A 242 1.10 8.62 1.28
C ASN A 242 0.49 7.62 2.28
N VAL A 243 1.31 6.77 2.89
CA VAL A 243 0.87 5.90 4.00
C VAL A 243 0.36 6.75 5.18
N VAL A 244 1.00 7.89 5.45
CA VAL A 244 0.60 8.83 6.51
C VAL A 244 -0.59 9.68 6.11
N GLY A 245 -0.74 9.98 4.83
CA GLY A 245 -1.86 10.76 4.31
C GLY A 245 -3.12 9.92 4.14
N LEU A 246 -3.15 9.12 3.08
CA LEU A 246 -4.33 8.38 2.66
C LEU A 246 -4.63 7.16 3.54
N ILE A 247 -3.65 6.30 3.81
CA ILE A 247 -3.91 5.05 4.55
C ILE A 247 -4.26 5.34 6.01
N LYS A 248 -3.53 6.25 6.66
CA LYS A 248 -3.82 6.65 8.03
C LYS A 248 -5.17 7.37 8.15
N SER A 249 -5.49 8.31 7.24
CA SER A 249 -6.81 8.95 7.26
C SER A 249 -7.95 7.95 7.05
N ALA A 250 -7.78 6.95 6.16
CA ALA A 250 -8.73 5.86 5.98
C ALA A 250 -9.04 5.14 7.30
N GLN A 251 -8.00 4.78 8.05
CA GLN A 251 -8.15 4.06 9.33
C GLN A 251 -8.81 4.93 10.41
N LEU A 252 -8.42 6.20 10.52
CA LEU A 252 -8.91 7.11 11.55
C LEU A 252 -10.40 7.44 11.40
N GLN A 253 -10.83 7.74 10.17
CA GLN A 253 -12.23 8.12 9.92
C GLN A 253 -13.21 6.95 10.10
N SER A 254 -12.74 5.71 9.86
CA SER A 254 -13.59 4.53 9.77
C SER A 254 -13.55 3.61 11.00
N ARG A 255 -12.54 3.75 11.86
CA ARG A 255 -12.38 3.03 13.14
C ARG A 255 -12.70 1.53 13.00
N GLN A 256 -13.77 1.06 13.63
CA GLN A 256 -14.21 -0.35 13.64
C GLN A 256 -14.55 -0.90 12.24
N TYR A 257 -14.90 -0.04 11.28
CA TYR A 257 -15.20 -0.45 9.90
C TYR A 257 -14.03 -0.18 8.93
N ALA A 258 -12.82 0.07 9.44
CA ALA A 258 -11.64 0.30 8.60
C ALA A 258 -11.35 -0.83 7.64
N HIS A 259 -11.56 -2.08 8.04
CA HIS A 259 -11.41 -3.24 7.17
C HIS A 259 -12.27 -3.14 5.89
N ILE A 260 -13.50 -2.62 5.98
CA ILE A 260 -14.39 -2.45 4.83
C ILE A 260 -13.83 -1.39 3.87
N VAL A 261 -13.45 -0.23 4.40
CA VAL A 261 -12.91 0.88 3.59
C VAL A 261 -11.61 0.47 2.92
N MET A 262 -10.74 -0.24 3.64
CA MET A 262 -9.47 -0.76 3.14
C MET A 262 -9.66 -1.86 2.09
N ASN A 263 -10.67 -2.72 2.21
CA ASN A 263 -11.00 -3.72 1.19
C ASN A 263 -11.42 -3.09 -0.14
N VAL A 264 -12.18 -1.99 -0.10
CA VAL A 264 -12.52 -1.23 -1.31
C VAL A 264 -11.27 -0.61 -1.94
N ILE A 265 -10.36 -0.07 -1.13
CA ILE A 265 -9.06 0.42 -1.62
C ILE A 265 -8.26 -0.70 -2.30
N ALA A 266 -8.21 -1.89 -1.70
CA ALA A 266 -7.53 -3.04 -2.29
C ALA A 266 -8.17 -3.49 -3.61
N PHE A 267 -9.50 -3.43 -3.71
CA PHE A 267 -10.23 -3.68 -4.95
C PHE A 267 -9.88 -2.66 -6.04
N ILE A 268 -9.84 -1.37 -5.69
CA ILE A 268 -9.41 -0.29 -6.60
C ILE A 268 -7.99 -0.55 -7.12
N ASN A 269 -7.04 -0.87 -6.22
CA ASN A 269 -5.67 -1.17 -6.61
C ASN A 269 -5.61 -2.39 -7.55
N SER A 270 -6.41 -3.43 -7.31
CA SER A 270 -6.49 -4.60 -8.19
C SER A 270 -7.03 -4.24 -9.58
N GLY A 271 -8.05 -3.36 -9.64
CA GLY A 271 -8.55 -2.82 -10.91
C GLY A 271 -7.49 -2.01 -11.67
N ILE A 272 -6.70 -1.20 -10.97
CA ILE A 272 -5.59 -0.46 -11.57
C ILE A 272 -4.54 -1.41 -12.14
N ILE A 273 -4.14 -2.44 -11.39
CA ILE A 273 -3.17 -3.45 -11.86
C ILE A 273 -3.67 -4.14 -13.13
N LEU A 274 -4.98 -4.37 -13.26
CA LEU A 274 -5.59 -4.98 -14.44
C LEU A 274 -5.61 -4.02 -15.64
N LEU A 275 -6.01 -2.76 -15.43
CA LEU A 275 -6.27 -1.79 -16.49
C LEU A 275 -5.01 -1.07 -16.97
N LEU A 276 -4.03 -0.88 -16.09
CA LEU A 276 -2.81 -0.13 -16.39
C LEU A 276 -2.03 -0.75 -17.57
N PRO A 277 -1.85 -2.08 -17.67
CA PRO A 277 -1.19 -2.66 -18.84
C PRO A 277 -1.90 -2.42 -20.16
N LEU A 278 -3.24 -2.46 -20.15
CA LEU A 278 -4.03 -2.15 -21.33
C LEU A 278 -3.80 -0.70 -21.76
N PHE A 279 -3.83 0.22 -20.80
CA PHE A 279 -3.54 1.64 -21.04
C PHE A 279 -2.13 1.86 -21.61
N ILE A 280 -1.09 1.26 -21.03
CA ILE A 280 0.28 1.43 -21.55
C ILE A 280 0.42 0.82 -22.95
N SER A 281 -0.19 -0.34 -23.21
CA SER A 281 -0.10 -1.02 -24.51
C SER A 281 -0.74 -0.25 -25.66
N THR A 282 -1.80 0.52 -25.38
CA THR A 282 -2.50 1.32 -26.41
C THR A 282 -1.79 2.64 -26.69
N PHE A 283 -1.24 3.29 -25.65
CA PHE A 283 -0.62 4.60 -25.79
C PHE A 283 0.89 4.56 -26.08
N ALA A 284 1.59 3.47 -25.79
CA ALA A 284 3.02 3.30 -26.08
C ALA A 284 3.36 1.97 -26.80
N PRO A 285 2.81 1.72 -28.00
CA PRO A 285 3.11 0.52 -28.77
C PRO A 285 4.60 0.44 -29.17
N ASN A 286 5.22 1.57 -29.52
CA ASN A 286 6.59 1.61 -30.02
C ASN A 286 7.61 1.96 -28.93
N ASN A 287 7.16 2.27 -27.71
CA ASN A 287 7.98 2.73 -26.59
C ASN A 287 8.85 3.94 -26.96
N THR A 288 8.29 4.87 -27.73
CA THR A 288 8.98 6.13 -28.05
C THR A 288 8.86 7.11 -26.88
N TYR A 289 9.80 8.05 -26.80
CA TYR A 289 9.79 9.06 -25.75
C TYR A 289 8.50 9.90 -25.76
N THR A 290 7.99 10.27 -26.94
CA THR A 290 6.75 11.06 -27.09
C THR A 290 5.52 10.31 -26.59
N GLU A 291 5.42 9.01 -26.88
CA GLU A 291 4.35 8.15 -26.36
C GLU A 291 4.37 8.08 -24.82
N TRP A 292 5.57 7.89 -24.25
CA TRP A 292 5.76 7.87 -22.80
C TRP A 292 5.50 9.22 -22.13
N ALA A 293 5.83 10.33 -22.78
CA ALA A 293 5.51 11.66 -22.30
C ALA A 293 3.99 11.87 -22.16
N ILE A 294 3.20 11.42 -23.15
CA ILE A 294 1.73 11.49 -23.09
C ILE A 294 1.20 10.70 -21.88
N ILE A 295 1.74 9.49 -21.66
CA ILE A 295 1.38 8.65 -20.51
C ILE A 295 1.71 9.36 -19.19
N PHE A 296 2.90 9.92 -19.06
CA PHE A 296 3.32 10.64 -17.86
C PHE A 296 2.45 11.85 -17.58
N TYR A 297 2.18 12.70 -18.58
CA TYR A 297 1.28 13.84 -18.38
C TYR A 297 -0.13 13.41 -18.01
N SER A 298 -0.67 12.37 -18.66
CA SER A 298 -2.00 11.84 -18.35
C SER A 298 -2.11 11.37 -16.90
N ILE A 299 -1.09 10.64 -16.42
CA ILE A 299 -1.06 10.15 -15.05
C ILE A 299 -0.79 11.27 -14.05
N ALA A 300 0.07 12.24 -14.38
CA ALA A 300 0.32 13.40 -13.53
C ALA A 300 -0.95 14.25 -13.33
N ILE A 301 -1.73 14.47 -14.39
CA ILE A 301 -3.04 15.15 -14.32
C ILE A 301 -4.00 14.34 -13.45
N LEU A 302 -4.11 13.02 -13.67
CA LEU A 302 -4.97 12.15 -12.87
C LEU A 302 -4.62 12.22 -11.37
N VAL A 303 -3.34 12.10 -11.03
CA VAL A 303 -2.84 12.19 -9.64
C VAL A 303 -3.16 13.56 -9.05
N THR A 304 -2.94 14.64 -9.78
CA THR A 304 -3.20 16.01 -9.30
C THR A 304 -4.68 16.24 -9.00
N VAL A 305 -5.57 15.83 -9.93
CA VAL A 305 -7.02 15.99 -9.79
C VAL A 305 -7.56 15.16 -8.62
N THR A 306 -7.18 13.89 -8.56
CA THR A 306 -7.63 12.98 -7.49
C THR A 306 -7.12 13.41 -6.11
N THR A 307 -5.89 13.92 -6.03
CA THR A 307 -5.31 14.48 -4.79
C THR A 307 -6.05 15.72 -4.35
N THR A 308 -6.37 16.63 -5.28
CA THR A 308 -7.14 17.83 -4.95
C THR A 308 -8.51 17.46 -4.36
N ILE A 309 -9.18 16.46 -4.93
CA ILE A 309 -10.45 15.95 -4.40
C ILE A 309 -10.26 15.36 -3.00
N PHE A 310 -9.22 14.55 -2.80
CA PHE A 310 -8.87 14.02 -1.49
C PHE A 310 -8.63 15.13 -0.47
N ASP A 311 -7.86 16.15 -0.80
CA ASP A 311 -7.52 17.23 0.13
C ASP A 311 -8.76 18.03 0.58
N ILE A 312 -9.70 18.27 -0.33
CA ILE A 312 -10.98 18.95 -0.04
C ILE A 312 -11.88 18.10 0.88
N THR A 313 -11.85 16.77 0.71
CA THR A 313 -12.77 15.84 1.37
C THR A 313 -12.16 15.12 2.58
N CYS A 314 -10.85 15.24 2.78
CA CYS A 314 -10.10 14.53 3.81
C CYS A 314 -10.65 14.87 5.19
N GLU A 315 -10.94 13.83 5.97
CA GLU A 315 -11.33 13.93 7.37
C GLU A 315 -10.50 12.93 8.17
N ALA A 316 -10.01 13.36 9.33
CA ALA A 316 -9.33 12.45 10.27
C ALA A 316 -10.21 12.13 11.49
N ASP A 317 -11.31 12.86 11.66
CA ASP A 317 -12.23 12.61 12.74
C ASP A 317 -13.15 11.41 12.43
N PRO A 318 -13.54 10.65 13.47
CA PRO A 318 -14.39 9.49 13.32
C PRO A 318 -15.74 9.87 12.74
N ARG A 319 -16.16 9.19 11.68
CA ARG A 319 -17.43 9.52 11.01
C ARG A 319 -18.64 9.14 11.86
N PRO A 320 -19.80 9.80 11.69
CA PRO A 320 -20.98 9.58 12.54
C PRO A 320 -21.47 8.13 12.60
N TRP A 321 -21.24 7.35 11.54
CA TRP A 321 -21.59 5.93 11.46
C TRP A 321 -20.64 5.01 12.25
N THR A 322 -19.54 5.54 12.79
CA THR A 322 -18.61 4.79 13.65
C THR A 322 -19.02 4.77 15.13
N TYR A 323 -19.86 5.70 15.58
CA TYR A 323 -20.36 5.70 16.95
C TYR A 323 -21.41 4.60 17.13
N LYS A 324 -21.26 3.78 18.18
CA LYS A 324 -22.32 2.84 18.58
C LYS A 324 -23.53 3.65 19.06
N LYS A 325 -24.73 3.28 18.62
CA LYS A 325 -25.95 3.81 19.24
C LYS A 325 -26.00 3.33 20.69
N VAL A 326 -26.38 4.21 21.61
CA VAL A 326 -26.46 3.93 23.05
C VAL A 326 -27.36 2.72 23.35
N ASP A 327 -28.31 2.42 22.47
CA ASP A 327 -29.24 1.29 22.61
C ASP A 327 -28.59 -0.11 22.41
N ASP A 328 -27.37 -0.17 21.86
CA ASP A 328 -26.60 -1.41 21.69
C ASP A 328 -25.60 -1.66 22.85
N CYS A 329 -25.57 -0.78 23.87
CA CYS A 329 -24.74 -1.00 25.05
C CYS A 329 -25.42 -1.97 26.03
N PRO A 330 -24.71 -3.00 26.55
CA PRO A 330 -25.23 -3.74 27.69
C PRO A 330 -25.48 -2.75 28.85
N PRO A 331 -26.52 -2.97 29.68
CA PRO A 331 -27.00 -1.99 30.65
C PRO A 331 -25.95 -1.47 31.65
N ASN A 332 -24.81 -2.15 31.79
CA ASN A 332 -23.71 -1.72 32.66
C ASN A 332 -22.82 -0.61 32.06
N GLU A 333 -22.80 -0.40 30.73
CA GLU A 333 -22.04 0.69 30.08
C GLU A 333 -22.86 1.97 29.89
N SER A 334 -24.18 1.86 29.78
CA SER A 334 -25.07 3.02 29.64
C SER A 334 -25.12 3.89 30.90
N ILE A 335 -24.86 3.31 32.08
CA ILE A 335 -24.78 4.04 33.36
C ILE A 335 -23.52 4.91 33.43
N LYS A 336 -22.40 4.47 32.85
CA LYS A 336 -21.16 5.28 32.81
C LYS A 336 -21.27 6.48 31.87
N LEU A 337 -22.01 6.35 30.77
CA LEU A 337 -22.18 7.43 29.78
C LEU A 337 -23.24 8.46 30.19
N ARG A 338 -24.13 8.16 31.14
CA ARG A 338 -25.10 9.15 31.67
C ARG A 338 -24.53 10.07 32.76
N ASN A 339 -23.38 9.73 33.33
CA ASN A 339 -22.77 10.45 34.44
C ASN A 339 -21.51 11.25 34.02
N ILE A 340 -21.33 11.50 32.72
CA ILE A 340 -20.34 12.42 32.14
C ILE A 340 -21.13 13.46 31.35
#